data_AF-G0Y9Z1-F1
#
_entry.id   AF-G0Y9Z1-F1
#
_cell.length_a   1.000
_cell.length_b   1.000
_cell.length_c   1.000
_cell.angle_alpha   90.00
_cell.angle_beta   90.00
_cell.angle_gamma   90.00
#
_symmetry.space_group_name_H-M   'P 1'
#
loop_
_entity.id
_entity.type
_entity.pdbx_description
1 polymer ?
#
loop_
_entity_poly.entity_id
_entity_poly.type
_entity_poly.pdbx_seq_one_letter_code
_entity_poly.pdbx_strand_id
1 'polypeptide(L)' 'KVGFYDPIKNQTYSNVPAILYFLEKGAQPTGTVHDISKKAEVFTELRLNQTKFKFNQ' A
#
# COMPACT_ATOMS: atom_id res chain seq x y z
N LYS A 1 0.07 -8.36 10.88
CA LYS A 1 0.17 -8.90 9.50
C LYS A 1 -0.75 -8.09 8.59
N VAL A 2 -0.25 -7.58 7.46
CA VAL A 2 -0.99 -6.64 6.58
C VAL A 2 -1.27 -7.21 5.18
N GLY A 3 -0.81 -8.43 4.91
CA GLY A 3 -1.00 -9.08 3.62
C GLY A 3 -0.40 -10.47 3.58
N PHE A 4 -0.46 -11.07 2.40
CA PHE A 4 0.07 -12.37 2.07
C PHE A 4 0.47 -12.39 0.59
N TYR A 5 1.58 -13.06 0.29
CA TYR A 5 2.06 -13.27 -1.07
C TYR A 5 2.60 -14.70 -1.18
N ASP A 6 2.09 -15.45 -2.15
CA ASP A 6 2.60 -16.76 -2.59
C ASP A 6 3.09 -16.62 -4.04
N PRO A 7 4.41 -16.53 -4.28
CA PRO A 7 4.97 -16.42 -5.62
C PRO A 7 4.78 -17.69 -6.46
N ILE A 8 4.69 -18.87 -5.84
CA ILE A 8 4.57 -20.16 -6.54
C ILE A 8 3.17 -20.28 -7.14
N LYS A 9 2.14 -19.87 -6.38
CA LYS A 9 0.74 -19.88 -6.84
C LYS A 9 0.30 -18.55 -7.48
N ASN A 10 1.18 -17.54 -7.50
CA ASN A 10 0.86 -16.17 -7.89
C ASN A 10 -0.37 -15.61 -7.14
N GLN A 11 -0.52 -15.96 -5.87
CA GLN A 11 -1.63 -15.50 -5.04
C GLN A 11 -1.18 -14.35 -4.14
N THR A 12 -1.97 -13.28 -4.12
CA THR A 12 -1.68 -12.10 -3.31
C THR A 12 -2.95 -11.62 -2.61
N TYR A 13 -2.84 -11.28 -1.33
CA TYR A 13 -3.86 -10.58 -0.57
C TYR A 13 -3.22 -9.39 0.14
N SER A 14 -3.83 -8.22 0.03
CA SER A 14 -3.35 -6.99 0.66
C SER A 14 -4.47 -6.36 1.47
N ASN A 15 -4.23 -6.11 2.76
CA ASN A 15 -5.08 -5.24 3.57
C ASN A 15 -4.68 -3.79 3.28
N VAL A 16 -5.24 -3.22 2.21
CA VAL A 16 -4.89 -1.89 1.71
C VAL A 16 -5.05 -0.79 2.78
N PRO A 17 -6.14 -0.73 3.57
CA PRO A 17 -6.26 0.25 4.64
C PRO A 17 -5.12 0.18 5.67
N ALA A 18 -4.73 -1.03 6.08
CA ALA A 18 -3.63 -1.20 7.03
C ALA A 18 -2.28 -0.79 6.41
N ILE A 19 -2.03 -1.09 5.14
CA ILE A 19 -0.80 -0.71 4.44
C ILE A 19 -0.73 0.82 4.32
N LEU A 20 -1.81 1.49 3.91
CA LEU A 20 -1.87 2.95 3.83
C LEU A 20 -1.56 3.60 5.17
N TYR A 21 -2.14 3.10 6.26
CA TYR A 21 -1.85 3.57 7.62
C TYR A 21 -0.34 3.53 7.94
N PHE A 22 0.35 2.42 7.64
CA PHE A 22 1.79 2.32 7.91
C PHE A 22 2.62 3.24 7.01
N LEU A 23 2.25 3.38 5.73
CA LEU A 23 2.92 4.30 4.80
C LEU A 23 2.77 5.76 5.25
N GLU A 24 1.58 6.16 5.72
CA GLU A 24 1.34 7.48 6.30
C GLU A 24 2.17 7.73 7.57
N LYS A 25 2.47 6.69 8.34
CA LYS A 25 3.37 6.74 9.50
C LYS A 25 4.86 6.68 9.14
N GLY A 26 5.20 6.66 7.84
CA GLY A 26 6.57 6.71 7.36
C GLY A 26 7.25 5.35 7.18
N ALA A 27 6.50 4.24 7.25
CA ALA A 27 7.05 2.93 6.97
C ALA A 27 7.58 2.86 5.52
N GLN A 28 8.82 2.40 5.36
CA GLN A 28 9.42 2.18 4.05
C GLN A 28 9.28 0.70 3.66
N PRO A 29 8.61 0.39 2.54
CA PRO A 29 8.54 -0.99 2.07
C PRO A 29 9.90 -1.47 1.55
N THR A 30 10.23 -2.74 1.78
CA THR A 30 11.35 -3.42 1.09
C THR A 30 11.08 -3.53 -0.41
N GLY A 31 12.11 -3.75 -1.24
CA GLY A 31 11.98 -3.79 -2.71
C GLY A 31 10.81 -4.63 -3.25
N THR A 32 10.71 -5.90 -2.88
CA THR A 32 9.63 -6.78 -3.34
C THR A 32 8.24 -6.29 -2.92
N VAL A 33 8.10 -5.80 -1.68
CA VAL A 33 6.83 -5.24 -1.20
C VAL A 33 6.49 -3.96 -1.93
N HIS A 34 7.48 -3.11 -2.23
CA HIS A 34 7.30 -1.90 -3.04
C HIS A 34 6.72 -2.25 -4.42
N ASP A 35 7.31 -3.23 -5.11
CA ASP A 35 6.84 -3.66 -6.43
C ASP A 35 5.43 -4.26 -6.40
N ILE A 36 5.13 -5.08 -5.39
CA ILE A 36 3.77 -5.63 -5.18
C ILE A 36 2.77 -4.50 -4.91
N SER A 37 3.10 -3.56 -4.01
CA SER A 37 2.25 -2.42 -3.68
C SER A 37 2.04 -1.47 -4.87
N LYS A 38 3.07 -1.30 -5.71
CA LYS A 38 2.97 -0.54 -6.95
C LYS A 38 2.03 -1.21 -7.96
N LYS A 39 2.14 -2.54 -8.13
CA LYS A 39 1.24 -3.32 -8.99
C LYS A 39 -0.21 -3.31 -8.49
N ALA A 40 -0.41 -3.26 -7.18
CA ALA A 40 -1.72 -3.13 -6.55
C ALA A 40 -2.21 -1.67 -6.42
N GLU A 41 -1.51 -0.71 -7.05
CA GLU A 41 -1.86 0.72 -7.09
C GLU A 41 -2.01 1.42 -5.72
N VAL A 42 -1.45 0.85 -4.65
CA VAL A 42 -1.57 1.38 -3.27
C VAL A 42 -1.02 2.81 -3.17
N PHE A 43 0.07 3.13 -3.89
CA PHE A 43 0.65 4.47 -3.89
C PHE A 43 -0.23 5.53 -4.56
N THR A 44 -1.07 5.12 -5.53
CA THR A 44 -2.05 6.02 -6.15
C THR A 44 -3.12 6.39 -5.13
N GLU A 45 -3.64 5.41 -4.39
CA GLU A 45 -4.62 5.64 -3.33
C GLU A 45 -4.05 6.52 -2.21
N LEU A 46 -2.82 6.27 -1.78
CA LEU A 46 -2.12 7.10 -0.80
C LEU A 46 -2.07 8.57 -1.25
N ARG A 47 -1.69 8.83 -2.51
CA ARG A 47 -1.63 10.20 -3.06
C ARG A 47 -3.02 10.85 -3.10
N LEU A 48 -4.06 10.11 -3.50
CA LEU A 48 -5.43 10.62 -3.54
C LEU A 48 -5.93 10.98 -2.14
N ASN A 49 -5.65 10.16 -1.13
CA ASN A 49 -6.05 10.43 0.25
C ASN A 49 -5.35 11.68 0.82
N GLN A 50 -4.06 11.84 0.55
CA GLN A 50 -3.31 13.05 0.90
C GLN A 50 -3.91 14.30 0.23
N THR A 51 -4.25 14.22 -1.05
CA THR A 51 -4.88 15.32 -1.78
C THR A 51 -6.25 15.68 -1.21
N LYS A 52 -7.11 14.68 -0.96
CA LYS A 52 -8.43 14.90 -0.32
C LYS A 52 -8.28 15.58 1.05
N PHE A 53 -7.34 15.11 1.87
CA PHE A 53 -7.10 15.69 3.20
C PHE A 53 -6.63 17.15 3.14
N LYS A 54 -5.87 17.54 2.12
CA LYS A 54 -5.46 18.94 1.91
C LYS A 54 -6.61 19.85 1.47
N PHE A 55 -7.58 19.35 0.73
CA PHE A 55 -8.73 20.14 0.26
C PHE A 55 -9.88 20.20 1.28
N ASN A 56 -9.95 19.25 2.21
CA ASN A 56 -10.99 19.19 3.24
C ASN A 56 -10.56 19.79 4.58
N GLN A 57 -9.46 20.55 4.60
CA GLN A 57 -9.01 21.40 5.71
C GLN A 57 -9.21 22.86 5.33
#